data_AF-A0A1U8HTK2-F1
#
_entry.id   AF-A0A1U8HTK2-F1
#
_cell.length_a   1.000
_cell.length_b   1.000
_cell.length_c   1.000
_cell.angle_alpha   90.00
_cell.angle_beta   90.00
_cell.angle_gamma   90.00
#
_symmetry.space_group_name_H-M   'P 1'
#
loop_
_entity.id
_entity.type
_entity.pdbx_description
1 polymer ?
#
loop_
_entity_poly.entity_id
_entity_poly.type
_entity_poly.pdbx_seq_one_letter_code
_entity_poly.pdbx_strand_id
1 'polypeptide(L)'
;MEDIDVEVPKYFICPISFQIMRDPVTAITGITYDRESIEQWLLKGKSTNCPVTQQPLPTVSDLTPNHTLRRLIQAWCNENASLGVDRIPTPKPSIDKFHFLKLIKQLQHPDSKMKALKELDLLAVKNERNRKYMVEAGVPKAMLSFIVNCFKEDCVSGLEEALSVLFLIRIPSAEANLLPKQNDQIIKSLIWVLGCEFNTQVMAKSHAVSALKSIIEMLET
;
A
#
# COMPACT_ATOMS: atom_id res chain seq x y z
N MET A 1 34.20 4.13 34.76
CA MET A 1 32.87 3.68 34.32
C MET A 1 33.18 2.69 33.23
N GLU A 2 33.07 1.40 33.53
CA GLU A 2 33.37 0.34 32.55
C GLU A 2 32.35 0.45 31.42
N ASP A 3 32.82 0.54 30.18
CA ASP A 3 31.96 0.39 29.00
C ASP A 3 31.40 -1.04 29.05
N ILE A 4 30.12 -1.16 29.40
CA ILE A 4 29.41 -2.43 29.37
C ILE A 4 29.21 -2.77 27.90
N ASP A 5 30.09 -3.60 27.34
CA ASP A 5 29.93 -4.12 25.99
C ASP A 5 28.75 -5.11 25.99
N VAL A 6 27.62 -4.65 25.49
CA VAL A 6 26.41 -5.46 25.42
C VAL A 6 26.55 -6.45 24.29
N GLU A 7 26.79 -7.73 24.61
CA GLU A 7 26.88 -8.77 23.61
C GLU A 7 25.54 -8.96 22.88
N VAL A 8 25.50 -8.57 21.61
CA VAL A 8 24.32 -8.73 20.77
C VAL A 8 24.11 -10.21 20.43
N PRO A 9 22.92 -10.78 20.67
CA PRO A 9 22.64 -12.15 20.27
C PRO A 9 22.83 -12.36 18.75
N LYS A 10 23.62 -13.39 18.38
CA LYS A 10 24.00 -13.65 16.98
C LYS A 10 22.81 -13.82 16.03
N TYR A 11 21.68 -14.33 16.52
CA TYR A 11 20.44 -14.50 15.75
C TYR A 11 19.70 -13.19 15.44
N PHE A 12 20.14 -12.06 16.01
CA PHE A 12 19.66 -10.71 15.64
C PHE A 12 20.48 -10.06 14.53
N ILE A 13 21.64 -10.62 14.21
CA ILE A 13 22.58 -10.05 13.25
C ILE A 13 22.27 -10.52 11.83
N CYS A 14 22.22 -9.58 10.90
CA CYS A 14 22.07 -9.88 9.48
C CYS A 14 23.34 -10.55 8.93
N PRO A 15 23.23 -11.69 8.23
CA PRO A 15 24.40 -12.37 7.64
C PRO A 15 25.12 -11.57 6.52
N ILE A 16 24.49 -10.54 5.97
CA ILE A 16 25.06 -9.72 4.88
C ILE A 16 25.75 -8.47 5.44
N SER A 17 25.03 -7.68 6.24
CA SER A 17 25.54 -6.40 6.75
C SER A 17 26.30 -6.54 8.07
N PHE A 18 26.20 -7.68 8.75
CA PHE A 18 26.76 -7.91 10.09
C PHE A 18 26.26 -6.91 11.15
N GLN A 19 25.11 -6.29 10.90
CA GLN A 19 24.44 -5.37 11.82
C GLN A 19 23.14 -5.98 12.35
N ILE A 20 22.61 -5.43 13.44
CA ILE A 20 21.28 -5.81 13.95
C ILE A 20 20.22 -5.59 12.85
N MET A 21 19.40 -6.60 12.60
CA MET A 21 18.31 -6.52 11.64
C MET A 21 17.22 -5.54 12.11
N ARG A 22 16.95 -4.51 11.31
CA ARG A 22 15.88 -3.52 11.56
C ARG A 22 14.55 -3.96 10.96
N ASP A 23 14.61 -4.64 9.82
CA ASP A 23 13.46 -5.24 9.17
C ASP A 23 13.75 -6.70 8.75
N PRO A 24 13.69 -7.65 9.71
CA PRO A 24 14.05 -9.03 9.43
C PRO A 24 13.05 -9.68 8.46
N VAL A 25 13.58 -10.25 7.38
CA VAL A 25 12.85 -11.01 6.36
C VAL A 25 13.48 -12.37 6.16
N THR A 26 12.65 -13.40 6.15
CA THR A 26 13.05 -14.79 5.94
C THR A 26 12.88 -15.16 4.47
N ALA A 27 13.97 -15.62 3.86
CA ALA A 27 13.96 -16.17 2.52
C ALA A 27 13.40 -17.60 2.51
N ILE A 28 13.05 -18.12 1.33
CA ILE A 28 12.54 -19.50 1.18
C ILE A 28 13.50 -20.58 1.70
N THR A 29 14.80 -20.24 1.79
CA THR A 29 15.86 -21.10 2.33
C THR A 29 15.86 -21.17 3.86
N GLY A 30 14.96 -20.43 4.52
CA GLY A 30 14.85 -20.35 5.98
C GLY A 30 15.81 -19.35 6.63
N ILE A 31 16.74 -18.76 5.86
CA ILE A 31 17.68 -17.76 6.38
C ILE A 31 16.99 -16.39 6.48
N THR A 32 17.23 -15.69 7.59
CA THR A 32 16.69 -14.35 7.83
C THR A 32 17.76 -13.29 7.63
N TYR A 33 17.40 -12.22 6.93
CA TYR A 33 18.26 -11.09 6.60
C TYR A 33 17.57 -9.78 6.98
N ASP A 34 18.32 -8.69 7.06
CA ASP A 34 17.72 -7.36 7.01
C ASP A 34 17.23 -7.10 5.58
N ARG A 35 16.00 -6.58 5.45
CA ARG A 35 15.34 -6.35 4.15
C ARG A 35 16.21 -5.58 3.17
N GLU A 36 16.75 -4.44 3.58
CA GLU A 36 17.53 -3.59 2.68
C GLU A 36 18.78 -4.33 2.19
N SER A 37 19.41 -5.09 3.09
CA SER A 37 20.63 -5.84 2.78
C SER A 37 20.38 -6.94 1.74
N ILE A 38 19.32 -7.73 1.88
CA ILE A 38 19.00 -8.80 0.92
C ILE A 38 18.42 -8.24 -0.38
N GLU A 39 17.62 -7.17 -0.33
CA GLU A 39 17.12 -6.51 -1.53
C GLU A 39 18.26 -5.93 -2.35
N GLN A 40 19.21 -5.22 -1.73
CA GLN A 40 20.40 -4.74 -2.43
C GLN A 40 21.28 -5.86 -2.97
N TRP A 41 21.41 -6.98 -2.25
CA TRP A 41 22.14 -8.16 -2.74
C TRP A 41 21.53 -8.71 -4.03
N LEU A 42 20.20 -8.90 -4.04
CA LEU A 42 19.46 -9.40 -5.20
C LEU A 42 19.44 -8.40 -6.37
N LEU A 43 19.48 -7.10 -6.09
CA LEU A 43 19.49 -6.04 -7.12
C LEU A 43 20.88 -5.81 -7.73
N LYS A 44 21.96 -5.87 -6.92
CA LYS A 44 23.33 -5.60 -7.36
C LYS A 44 24.02 -6.81 -7.97
N GLY A 45 23.62 -8.02 -7.58
CA GLY A 45 24.21 -9.26 -8.08
C GLY A 45 23.54 -9.74 -9.36
N LYS A 46 24.33 -10.23 -10.32
CA LYS A 46 23.87 -11.23 -11.32
C LYS A 46 23.47 -12.58 -10.67
N SER A 47 23.22 -12.61 -9.37
CA SER A 47 23.15 -13.81 -8.55
C SER A 47 21.78 -13.87 -7.87
N THR A 48 20.93 -14.72 -8.41
CA THR A 48 19.61 -15.07 -7.85
C THR A 48 19.78 -16.15 -6.78
N ASN A 49 20.80 -16.04 -5.92
CA ASN A 49 21.17 -17.07 -4.97
C ASN A 49 21.28 -16.50 -3.55
N CYS A 50 20.93 -17.35 -2.59
CA CYS A 50 21.01 -17.09 -1.17
C CYS A 50 22.48 -16.87 -0.76
N PRO A 51 22.84 -15.75 -0.11
CA PRO A 51 24.22 -15.47 0.32
C PRO A 51 24.82 -16.58 1.18
N VAL A 52 24.00 -17.21 2.02
CA VAL A 52 24.44 -18.24 2.98
C VAL A 52 24.38 -19.64 2.39
N THR A 53 23.21 -20.05 1.86
CA THR A 53 23.00 -21.44 1.42
C THR A 53 23.40 -21.67 -0.03
N GLN A 54 23.68 -20.61 -0.80
CA GLN A 54 23.97 -20.63 -2.23
C GLN A 54 22.84 -21.23 -3.10
N GLN A 55 21.69 -21.55 -2.50
CA GLN A 55 20.51 -22.03 -3.20
C GLN A 55 19.82 -20.90 -3.97
N PRO A 56 19.15 -21.18 -5.10
CA PRO A 56 18.38 -20.18 -5.82
C PRO A 56 17.35 -19.50 -4.91
N LEU A 57 17.38 -18.17 -4.87
CA LEU A 57 16.32 -17.35 -4.32
C LEU A 57 15.47 -16.82 -5.47
N PRO A 58 14.16 -17.07 -5.45
CA PRO A 58 13.25 -16.39 -6.35
C PRO A 58 13.20 -14.89 -6.02
N THR A 59 12.45 -14.15 -6.82
CA THR A 59 12.42 -12.67 -6.81
C THR A 59 12.15 -12.07 -5.42
N VAL A 60 12.45 -10.78 -5.24
CA VAL A 60 12.27 -9.99 -4.00
C VAL A 60 10.86 -10.16 -3.37
N SER A 61 9.85 -10.46 -4.18
CA SER A 61 8.47 -10.73 -3.75
C SER A 61 8.30 -11.90 -2.79
N ASP A 62 9.23 -12.85 -2.76
CA ASP A 62 9.11 -14.09 -1.98
C ASP A 62 9.76 -14.02 -0.59
N LEU A 63 10.26 -12.84 -0.21
CA LEU A 63 10.79 -12.57 1.13
C LEU A 63 9.65 -12.41 2.15
N THR A 64 9.56 -13.35 3.08
CA THR A 64 8.51 -13.36 4.11
C THR A 64 8.93 -12.53 5.32
N PRO A 65 8.18 -11.50 5.75
CA PRO A 65 8.51 -10.74 6.95
C PRO A 65 8.54 -11.61 8.22
N ASN A 66 9.61 -11.52 9.01
CA ASN A 66 9.73 -12.24 10.29
C ASN A 66 9.31 -11.35 11.47
N HIS A 67 8.00 -11.25 11.68
CA HIS A 67 7.43 -10.39 12.74
C HIS A 67 7.84 -10.80 14.15
N THR A 68 8.01 -12.10 14.40
CA THR A 68 8.43 -12.62 15.71
C THR A 68 9.85 -12.18 16.02
N LEU A 69 10.80 -12.40 15.11
CA LEU A 69 12.18 -11.99 15.30
C LEU A 69 12.28 -10.48 15.46
N ARG A 70 11.53 -9.71 14.67
CA ARG A 70 11.48 -8.26 14.80
C ARG A 70 11.06 -7.81 16.21
N ARG A 71 10.02 -8.43 16.77
CA ARG A 71 9.54 -8.12 18.13
C ARG A 71 10.60 -8.46 19.18
N LEU A 72 11.29 -9.59 19.03
CA LEU A 72 12.36 -10.00 19.94
C LEU A 72 13.54 -9.02 19.89
N ILE A 73 13.99 -8.63 18.70
CA ILE A 73 15.04 -7.63 18.52
C ILE A 73 14.62 -6.30 19.16
N GLN A 74 13.39 -5.85 18.93
CA GLN A 74 12.89 -4.60 19.51
C GLN A 74 12.83 -4.63 21.03
N ALA A 75 12.34 -5.72 21.61
CA ALA A 75 12.31 -5.88 23.07
C ALA A 75 13.73 -5.82 23.65
N TRP A 76 14.66 -6.54 23.04
CA TRP A 76 16.06 -6.54 23.46
C TRP A 76 16.71 -5.15 23.32
N CYS A 77 16.52 -4.45 22.21
CA CYS A 77 17.02 -3.08 22.04
C CYS A 77 16.44 -2.11 23.07
N ASN A 78 15.18 -2.29 23.47
CA ASN A 78 14.55 -1.45 24.49
C ASN A 78 15.12 -1.71 25.89
N GLU A 79 15.33 -2.99 26.24
CA GLU A 79 15.93 -3.40 27.52
C GLU A 79 17.39 -2.92 27.65
N ASN A 80 18.13 -2.88 26.54
CA ASN A 80 19.53 -2.47 26.50
C ASN A 80 19.73 -1.00 26.11
N ALA A 81 18.65 -0.22 25.99
CA ALA A 81 18.74 1.19 25.57
C ALA A 81 19.55 2.06 26.55
N SER A 82 19.52 1.75 27.85
CA SER A 82 20.34 2.43 28.87
C SER A 82 21.83 2.12 28.76
N LEU A 83 22.19 1.07 28.03
CA LEU A 83 23.56 0.62 27.80
C LEU A 83 24.11 1.10 26.44
N GLY A 84 23.43 2.05 25.79
CA GLY A 84 23.88 2.64 24.52
C GLY A 84 23.41 1.91 23.26
N VAL A 85 22.57 0.88 23.38
CA VAL A 85 21.98 0.21 22.21
C VAL A 85 20.90 1.09 21.59
N ASP A 86 21.02 1.33 20.28
CA ASP A 86 20.02 2.06 19.50
C ASP A 86 18.65 1.34 19.53
N ARG A 87 17.61 2.10 19.87
CA ARG A 87 16.23 1.61 19.77
C ARG A 87 15.84 1.47 18.30
N ILE A 88 15.31 0.30 17.94
CA ILE A 88 14.69 0.12 16.63
C ILE A 88 13.24 0.60 16.73
N PRO A 89 12.86 1.68 16.01
CA PRO A 89 11.50 2.18 16.08
C PRO A 89 10.52 1.09 15.64
N THR A 90 9.39 1.01 16.34
CA THR A 90 8.27 0.19 15.87
C THR A 90 7.87 0.72 14.49
N PRO A 91 7.88 -0.11 13.43
CA PRO A 91 7.28 0.31 12.18
C PRO A 91 5.85 0.75 12.50
N LYS A 92 5.42 1.90 11.97
CA LYS A 92 4.04 2.32 12.09
C LYS A 92 3.15 1.12 11.73
N PRO A 93 2.09 0.81 12.51
CA PRO A 93 1.20 -0.32 12.24
C PRO A 93 0.90 -0.32 10.74
N SER A 94 1.19 -1.43 10.06
CA SER A 94 0.84 -1.57 8.66
C SER A 94 -0.64 -1.26 8.52
N ILE A 95 -0.97 -0.33 7.63
CA ILE A 95 -2.36 0.04 7.38
C ILE A 95 -3.09 -1.23 6.95
N ASP A 96 -3.96 -1.73 7.82
CA ASP A 96 -4.72 -2.95 7.60
C ASP A 96 -6.02 -2.64 6.85
N LYS A 97 -6.61 -3.66 6.23
CA LYS A 97 -7.91 -3.60 5.52
C LYS A 97 -8.99 -2.89 6.34
N PHE A 98 -9.00 -3.06 7.67
CA PHE A 98 -9.96 -2.41 8.56
C PHE A 98 -9.89 -0.88 8.52
N HIS A 99 -8.71 -0.30 8.33
CA HIS A 99 -8.55 1.15 8.21
C HIS A 99 -9.28 1.68 6.97
N PHE A 100 -9.14 1.00 5.83
CA PHE A 100 -9.84 1.38 4.60
C PHE A 100 -11.36 1.20 4.72
N LEU A 101 -11.83 0.13 5.39
CA LEU A 101 -13.26 -0.05 5.69
C LEU A 101 -13.82 1.10 6.55
N LYS A 102 -13.03 1.58 7.53
CA LYS A 102 -13.40 2.75 8.33
C LYS A 102 -13.50 4.02 7.48
N LEU A 103 -12.52 4.26 6.60
CA LEU A 103 -12.55 5.40 5.68
C LEU A 103 -13.74 5.34 4.72
N ILE A 104 -14.05 4.17 4.16
CA ILE A 104 -15.23 3.98 3.29
C ILE A 104 -16.52 4.34 4.03
N LYS A 105 -16.67 3.92 5.29
CA LYS A 105 -17.85 4.30 6.10
C LYS A 105 -17.94 5.82 6.31
N GLN A 106 -16.80 6.49 6.48
CA GLN A 106 -16.76 7.95 6.65
C GLN A 106 -17.19 8.74 5.40
N LEU A 107 -17.11 8.15 4.20
CA LEU A 107 -17.62 8.76 2.97
C LEU A 107 -19.14 8.98 2.99
N GLN A 108 -19.88 8.21 3.81
CA GLN A 108 -21.33 8.32 3.94
C GLN A 108 -21.77 9.50 4.81
N HIS A 109 -20.84 10.14 5.53
CA HIS A 109 -21.15 11.24 6.46
C HIS A 109 -20.65 12.58 5.89
N PRO A 110 -21.53 13.59 5.70
CA PRO A 110 -21.16 14.87 5.11
C PRO A 110 -19.98 15.58 5.79
N ASP A 111 -19.90 15.50 7.12
CA ASP A 111 -18.87 16.18 7.91
C ASP A 111 -17.48 15.53 7.79
N SER A 112 -17.41 14.25 7.41
CA SER A 112 -16.16 13.50 7.30
C SER A 112 -15.79 13.09 5.87
N LYS A 113 -16.69 13.21 4.90
CA LYS A 113 -16.48 12.72 3.52
C LYS A 113 -15.20 13.27 2.90
N MET A 114 -14.98 14.58 2.99
CA MET A 114 -13.84 15.24 2.36
C MET A 114 -12.52 14.84 3.04
N LYS A 115 -12.54 14.69 4.37
CA LYS A 115 -11.36 14.24 5.13
C LYS A 115 -10.99 12.81 4.74
N ALA A 116 -11.98 11.93 4.62
CA ALA A 116 -11.77 10.54 4.23
C ALA A 116 -11.24 10.43 2.78
N LEU A 117 -11.76 11.22 1.84
CA LEU A 117 -11.28 11.25 0.45
C LEU A 117 -9.81 11.67 0.36
N LYS A 118 -9.43 12.76 1.02
CA LYS A 118 -8.04 13.23 1.04
C LYS A 118 -7.10 12.21 1.67
N GLU A 119 -7.55 11.52 2.73
CA GLU A 119 -6.76 10.46 3.35
C GLU A 119 -6.59 9.26 2.40
N LEU A 120 -7.65 8.83 1.72
CA LEU A 120 -7.57 7.76 0.71
C LEU A 120 -6.61 8.12 -0.44
N ASP A 121 -6.66 9.35 -0.94
CA ASP A 121 -5.78 9.85 -2.00
C ASP A 121 -4.30 9.83 -1.57
N LEU A 122 -4.00 10.40 -0.39
CA LEU A 122 -2.65 10.37 0.18
C LEU A 122 -2.13 8.93 0.38
N LEU A 123 -3.00 8.02 0.79
CA LEU A 123 -2.64 6.62 1.00
C LEU A 123 -2.41 5.86 -0.31
N ALA A 124 -3.15 6.17 -1.38
CA ALA A 124 -2.97 5.58 -2.71
C ALA A 124 -1.63 5.99 -3.35
N VAL A 125 -1.20 7.24 -3.14
CA VAL A 125 0.08 7.77 -3.63
C VAL A 125 1.27 7.11 -2.92
N LYS A 126 1.12 6.79 -1.62
CA LYS A 126 2.24 6.42 -0.75
C LYS A 126 2.99 5.14 -1.14
N ASN A 127 2.31 4.05 -1.50
CA ASN A 127 2.94 2.79 -1.92
C ASN A 127 1.94 1.79 -2.54
N GLU A 128 2.46 0.77 -3.23
CA GLU A 128 1.67 -0.30 -3.86
C GLU A 128 0.95 -1.21 -2.88
N ARG A 129 1.51 -1.43 -1.69
CA ARG A 129 0.90 -2.28 -0.68
C ARG A 129 -0.43 -1.70 -0.19
N ASN A 130 -0.49 -0.39 0.00
CA ASN A 130 -1.72 0.33 0.31
C ASN A 130 -2.75 0.14 -0.81
N ARG A 131 -2.34 0.33 -2.06
CA ARG A 131 -3.23 0.15 -3.23
C ARG A 131 -3.85 -1.24 -3.26
N LYS A 132 -3.06 -2.29 -2.99
CA LYS A 132 -3.55 -3.66 -2.89
C LYS A 132 -4.62 -3.83 -1.79
N TYR A 133 -4.36 -3.32 -0.59
CA TYR A 133 -5.34 -3.38 0.51
C TYR A 133 -6.59 -2.53 0.25
N MET A 134 -6.47 -1.41 -0.48
CA MET A 134 -7.60 -0.59 -0.89
C MET A 134 -8.53 -1.35 -1.83
N VAL A 135 -7.96 -2.07 -2.80
CA VAL A 135 -8.72 -2.97 -3.67
C VAL A 135 -9.42 -4.05 -2.85
N GLU A 136 -8.69 -4.77 -1.99
CA GLU A 136 -9.27 -5.83 -1.15
C GLU A 136 -10.36 -5.33 -0.19
N ALA A 137 -10.31 -4.04 0.21
CA ALA A 137 -11.29 -3.37 1.05
C ALA A 137 -12.53 -2.88 0.28
N GLY A 138 -12.54 -2.92 -1.05
CA GLY A 138 -13.65 -2.45 -1.89
C GLY A 138 -13.66 -0.93 -2.10
N VAL A 139 -12.49 -0.28 -2.01
CA VAL A 139 -12.36 1.17 -2.31
C VAL A 139 -12.75 1.51 -3.76
N PRO A 140 -12.43 0.71 -4.81
CA PRO A 140 -12.85 1.02 -6.17
C PRO A 140 -14.37 1.22 -6.28
N LYS A 141 -15.15 0.27 -5.76
CA LYS A 141 -16.61 0.35 -5.72
C LYS A 141 -17.12 1.57 -4.94
N ALA A 142 -16.50 1.90 -3.81
CA ALA A 142 -16.86 3.06 -3.02
C ALA A 142 -16.63 4.37 -3.78
N MET A 143 -15.51 4.51 -4.49
CA MET A 143 -15.21 5.68 -5.31
C MET A 143 -16.16 5.82 -6.51
N LEU A 144 -16.47 4.74 -7.22
CA LEU A 144 -17.44 4.75 -8.31
C LEU A 144 -18.84 5.18 -7.80
N SER A 145 -19.25 4.64 -6.65
CA SER A 145 -20.52 5.01 -6.01
C SER A 145 -20.54 6.49 -5.60
N PHE A 146 -19.42 7.01 -5.12
CA PHE A 146 -19.26 8.43 -4.77
C PHE A 146 -19.43 9.32 -6.02
N ILE A 147 -18.77 9.00 -7.13
CA ILE A 147 -18.88 9.76 -8.39
C ILE A 147 -20.31 9.74 -8.93
N VAL A 148 -21.00 8.60 -8.87
CA VAL A 148 -22.41 8.50 -9.26
C VAL A 148 -23.31 9.37 -8.38
N ASN A 149 -23.04 9.46 -7.08
CA ASN A 149 -23.80 10.35 -6.18
C ASN A 149 -23.52 11.82 -6.50
N CYS A 150 -22.26 12.19 -6.74
CA CYS A 150 -21.89 13.52 -7.22
C CYS A 150 -22.65 13.91 -8.50
N PHE A 151 -22.76 13.01 -9.47
CA PHE A 151 -23.54 13.23 -10.69
C PHE A 151 -25.03 13.47 -10.41
N LYS A 152 -25.63 12.72 -9.50
CA LYS A 152 -27.05 12.89 -9.13
C LYS A 152 -27.31 14.20 -8.38
N GLU A 153 -26.34 14.67 -7.62
CA GLU A 153 -26.41 15.88 -6.79
C GLU A 153 -25.83 17.12 -7.49
N ASP A 154 -25.34 16.98 -8.74
CA ASP A 154 -24.58 18.00 -9.48
C ASP A 154 -23.45 18.64 -8.64
N CYS A 155 -22.73 17.80 -7.89
CA CYS A 155 -21.72 18.22 -6.93
C CYS A 155 -20.30 17.85 -7.39
N VAL A 156 -19.45 18.85 -7.61
CA VAL A 156 -18.05 18.62 -8.03
C VAL A 156 -17.06 18.44 -6.88
N SER A 157 -17.51 18.62 -5.63
CA SER A 157 -16.65 18.57 -4.46
C SER A 157 -16.16 17.15 -4.17
N GLY A 158 -14.84 16.94 -4.17
CA GLY A 158 -14.23 15.63 -3.89
C GLY A 158 -14.03 14.73 -5.11
N LEU A 159 -14.44 15.18 -6.31
CA LEU A 159 -14.28 14.41 -7.54
C LEU A 159 -12.81 14.22 -7.94
N GLU A 160 -11.98 15.25 -7.76
CA GLU A 160 -10.55 15.18 -8.10
C GLU A 160 -9.86 14.08 -7.27
N GLU A 161 -10.11 14.04 -5.96
CA GLU A 161 -9.58 13.02 -5.07
C GLU A 161 -10.12 11.62 -5.42
N ALA A 162 -11.42 11.48 -5.68
CA ALA A 162 -12.02 10.19 -6.03
C ALA A 162 -11.46 9.62 -7.34
N LEU A 163 -11.27 10.48 -8.36
CA LEU A 163 -10.70 10.10 -9.65
C LEU A 163 -9.21 9.76 -9.54
N SER A 164 -8.45 10.53 -8.75
CA SER A 164 -7.04 10.25 -8.46
C SER A 164 -6.88 8.88 -7.78
N VAL A 165 -7.69 8.59 -6.77
CA VAL A 165 -7.71 7.28 -6.09
C VAL A 165 -8.00 6.15 -7.08
N LEU A 166 -9.04 6.29 -7.91
CA LEU A 166 -9.39 5.27 -8.92
C LEU A 166 -8.26 5.03 -9.94
N PHE A 167 -7.63 6.10 -10.41
CA PHE A 167 -6.51 6.02 -11.35
C PHE A 167 -5.31 5.28 -10.72
N LEU A 168 -4.99 5.59 -9.46
CA LEU A 168 -3.85 5.01 -8.76
C LEU A 168 -4.06 3.54 -8.40
N ILE A 169 -5.23 3.16 -7.88
CA ILE A 169 -5.48 1.78 -7.45
C ILE A 169 -5.69 0.82 -8.62
N ARG A 170 -6.11 1.34 -9.78
CA ARG A 170 -6.52 0.60 -10.98
C ARG A 170 -7.70 -0.33 -10.70
N ILE A 171 -8.74 -0.29 -11.54
CA ILE A 171 -9.92 -1.12 -11.34
C ILE A 171 -9.57 -2.57 -11.72
N PRO A 172 -9.65 -3.55 -10.79
CA PRO A 172 -9.38 -4.95 -11.14
C PRO A 172 -10.54 -5.54 -11.94
N SER A 173 -10.23 -6.39 -12.94
CA SER A 173 -11.24 -7.06 -13.78
C SER A 173 -12.23 -7.92 -12.99
N ALA A 174 -11.82 -8.47 -11.84
CA ALA A 174 -12.69 -9.25 -10.96
C ALA A 174 -13.83 -8.43 -10.31
N GLU A 175 -13.68 -7.10 -10.17
CA GLU A 175 -14.76 -6.22 -9.68
C GLU A 175 -15.67 -5.69 -10.80
N ALA A 176 -15.30 -5.86 -12.08
CA ALA A 176 -16.11 -5.44 -13.22
C ALA A 176 -17.49 -6.11 -13.29
N ASN A 177 -17.54 -7.36 -12.83
CA ASN A 177 -18.74 -8.19 -12.84
C ASN A 177 -19.76 -7.84 -11.74
N LEU A 178 -19.45 -6.90 -10.83
CA LEU A 178 -20.33 -6.62 -9.69
C LEU A 178 -21.51 -5.70 -10.02
N LEU A 179 -21.54 -4.99 -11.16
CA LEU A 179 -22.58 -3.98 -11.41
C LEU A 179 -23.07 -3.81 -12.87
N PRO A 180 -23.47 -4.86 -13.62
CA PRO A 180 -24.06 -4.72 -14.97
C PRO A 180 -25.20 -3.69 -15.06
N LYS A 181 -26.00 -3.54 -13.98
CA LYS A 181 -27.13 -2.59 -13.91
C LYS A 181 -26.75 -1.14 -13.59
N GLN A 182 -25.54 -0.87 -13.09
CA GLN A 182 -25.08 0.50 -12.78
C GLN A 182 -24.06 1.03 -13.79
N ASN A 183 -23.59 0.20 -14.73
CA ASN A 183 -22.60 0.60 -15.73
C ASN A 183 -23.06 1.81 -16.56
N ASP A 184 -24.34 1.86 -16.96
CA ASP A 184 -24.90 3.04 -17.64
C ASP A 184 -24.79 4.32 -16.79
N GLN A 185 -25.08 4.22 -15.49
CA GLN A 185 -24.99 5.36 -14.57
C GLN A 185 -23.54 5.77 -14.32
N ILE A 186 -22.64 4.81 -14.19
CA ILE A 186 -21.20 5.06 -14.01
C ILE A 186 -20.65 5.75 -15.27
N ILE A 187 -20.94 5.22 -16.46
CA ILE A 187 -20.52 5.81 -17.73
C ILE A 187 -21.07 7.24 -17.86
N LYS A 188 -22.36 7.45 -17.62
CA LYS A 188 -22.97 8.80 -17.63
C LYS A 188 -22.30 9.75 -16.65
N SER A 189 -22.02 9.30 -15.43
CA SER A 189 -21.35 10.11 -14.42
C SER A 189 -19.92 10.48 -14.82
N LEU A 190 -19.16 9.56 -15.41
CA LEU A 190 -17.81 9.83 -15.90
C LEU A 190 -17.79 10.72 -17.14
N ILE A 191 -18.81 10.63 -18.01
CA ILE A 191 -18.99 11.56 -19.14
C ILE A 191 -19.32 12.96 -18.61
N TRP A 192 -20.21 13.07 -17.62
CA TRP A 192 -20.53 14.35 -16.97
C TRP A 192 -19.29 15.02 -16.36
N VAL A 193 -18.42 14.24 -15.72
CA VAL A 193 -17.12 14.71 -15.22
C VAL A 193 -16.30 15.38 -16.33
N LEU A 194 -16.30 14.87 -17.58
CA LEU A 194 -15.56 15.50 -18.69
C LEU A 194 -16.06 16.92 -19.03
N GLY A 195 -17.35 17.19 -18.74
CA GLY A 195 -17.99 18.49 -18.91
C GLY A 195 -17.80 19.45 -17.72
N CYS A 196 -17.32 18.98 -16.58
CA CYS A 196 -17.16 19.80 -15.38
C CYS A 196 -15.91 20.72 -15.43
N GLU A 197 -15.98 21.83 -14.69
CA GLU A 197 -14.85 22.70 -14.40
C GLU A 197 -14.18 22.29 -13.09
N PHE A 198 -12.85 22.20 -13.11
CA PHE A 198 -12.02 21.73 -11.99
C PHE A 198 -10.82 22.66 -11.81
N ASN A 199 -10.25 22.67 -10.61
CA ASN A 199 -8.99 23.36 -10.35
C ASN A 199 -7.82 22.71 -11.12
N THR A 200 -7.83 21.37 -11.23
CA THR A 200 -6.83 20.57 -11.96
C THR A 200 -7.42 19.91 -13.21
N GLN A 201 -8.00 20.74 -14.09
CA GLN A 201 -8.84 20.32 -15.21
C GLN A 201 -8.26 19.23 -16.12
N VAL A 202 -6.95 19.26 -16.41
CA VAL A 202 -6.32 18.26 -17.29
C VAL A 202 -6.20 16.89 -16.62
N MET A 203 -5.80 16.85 -15.34
CA MET A 203 -5.56 15.60 -14.62
C MET A 203 -6.87 14.89 -14.29
N ALA A 204 -7.86 15.59 -13.76
CA ALA A 204 -9.17 15.02 -13.45
C ALA A 204 -9.83 14.40 -14.69
N LYS A 205 -9.79 15.12 -15.83
CA LYS A 205 -10.33 14.61 -17.10
C LYS A 205 -9.53 13.42 -17.62
N SER A 206 -8.20 13.45 -17.53
CA SER A 206 -7.35 12.30 -17.90
C SER A 206 -7.67 11.06 -17.07
N HIS A 207 -7.82 11.20 -15.74
CA HIS A 207 -8.21 10.11 -14.86
C HIS A 207 -9.60 9.57 -15.18
N ALA A 208 -10.57 10.44 -15.48
CA ALA A 208 -11.92 10.04 -15.88
C ALA A 208 -11.92 9.26 -17.22
N VAL A 209 -11.16 9.71 -18.21
CA VAL A 209 -10.97 8.98 -19.48
C VAL A 209 -10.31 7.62 -19.24
N SER A 210 -9.30 7.56 -18.37
CA SER A 210 -8.66 6.30 -18.01
C SER A 210 -9.65 5.33 -17.36
N ALA A 211 -10.51 5.81 -16.47
CA ALA A 211 -11.54 5.00 -15.82
C ALA A 211 -12.59 4.50 -16.83
N LEU A 212 -13.05 5.37 -17.75
CA LEU A 212 -13.95 5.01 -18.83
C LEU A 212 -13.35 3.91 -19.71
N LYS A 213 -12.10 4.07 -20.13
CA LYS A 213 -11.39 3.08 -20.94
C LYS A 213 -11.36 1.72 -20.24
N SER A 214 -10.94 1.69 -18.97
CA SER A 214 -10.90 0.44 -18.20
C SER A 214 -12.27 -0.20 -18.08
N ILE A 215 -13.34 0.58 -17.87
CA ILE A 215 -14.71 0.04 -17.78
C ILE A 215 -15.17 -0.54 -19.12
N ILE A 216 -14.87 0.13 -20.24
CA ILE A 216 -15.24 -0.34 -21.59
C ILE A 216 -14.50 -1.64 -21.92
N GLU A 217 -13.19 -1.70 -21.69
CA GLU A 217 -12.38 -2.91 -21.94
C GLU A 217 -12.91 -4.12 -21.15
N MET A 218 -13.42 -3.91 -19.94
CA MET A 218 -14.01 -4.96 -19.12
C MET A 218 -15.42 -5.40 -19.55
N LEU A 219 -16.14 -4.61 -20.36
CA LEU A 219 -17.44 -4.99 -20.93
C LEU A 219 -17.31 -5.85 -22.19
N GLU A 220 -16.14 -5.81 -22.83
CA GLU A 220 -15.83 -6.53 -24.07
C GLU A 220 -15.23 -7.93 -23.81
N THR A 221 -14.99 -8.30 -22.54
CA THR A 221 -14.42 -9.59 -22.11
C THR A 221 -15.45 -10.52 -21.50
#